data_AF-V8CI76-F1
#
_entry.id   AF-V8CI76-F1
#
_cell.length_a   1.000
_cell.length_b   1.000
_cell.length_c   1.000
_cell.angle_alpha   90.00
_cell.angle_beta   90.00
_cell.angle_gamma   90.00
#
_symmetry.space_group_name_H-M   'P 1'
#
loop_
_entity.id
_entity.type
_entity.pdbx_description
1 polymer ?
#
loop_
_entity_poly.entity_id
_entity_poly.type
_entity_poly.pdbx_seq_one_letter_code
_entity_poly.pdbx_strand_id
1 'polypeptide(L)'
;MKKSYHACVLLLAWHTLAQADSSLGSAAAETALESVAQEVESSVQDSSQDSSQDIESFITPQEYGANLYENPRGIGCIKCHGKDGEETLLASYVHKGKQRHIIVPRINNLAFDAFKIALSKDSGVMPKYNLTDEEINAIYLYITSRNKTFAK
;
A
#
# COMPACT_ATOMS: atom_id res chain seq x y z
N MET A 1 -29.90 38.09 -5.38
CA MET A 1 -28.71 38.96 -5.52
C MET A 1 -27.48 38.06 -5.56
N LYS A 2 -26.64 38.29 -6.57
CA LYS A 2 -25.64 37.38 -7.13
C LYS A 2 -24.44 37.20 -6.19
N LYS A 3 -23.88 35.99 -6.07
CA LYS A 3 -22.51 35.78 -5.59
C LYS A 3 -21.76 34.93 -6.61
N SER A 4 -20.73 35.55 -7.16
CA SER A 4 -19.97 35.14 -8.33
C SER A 4 -18.87 34.15 -7.98
N TYR A 5 -18.64 33.22 -8.90
CA TYR A 5 -17.43 32.40 -8.98
C TYR A 5 -16.33 33.21 -9.64
N HIS A 6 -15.09 33.09 -9.17
CA HIS A 6 -13.91 33.40 -9.98
C HIS A 6 -12.86 32.30 -9.81
N ALA A 7 -12.52 31.73 -10.95
CA ALA A 7 -11.54 30.68 -11.14
C ALA A 7 -10.12 31.26 -11.26
N CYS A 8 -9.15 30.37 -11.02
CA CYS A 8 -7.95 30.13 -11.83
C CYS A 8 -7.02 31.32 -12.13
N VAL A 9 -5.82 31.32 -11.53
CA VAL A 9 -4.58 31.71 -12.22
C VAL A 9 -3.42 30.84 -11.72
N LEU A 10 -2.82 30.11 -12.67
CA LEU A 10 -1.56 29.37 -12.64
C LEU A 10 -0.35 30.29 -12.42
N LEU A 11 0.80 29.75 -11.99
CA LEU A 11 2.19 30.08 -12.37
C LEU A 11 3.13 29.34 -11.39
N LEU A 12 3.69 28.17 -11.73
CA LEU A 12 4.99 27.93 -12.39
C LEU A 12 6.17 28.74 -11.81
N ALA A 13 7.07 28.03 -11.11
CA ALA A 13 8.49 28.38 -11.05
C ALA A 13 9.34 27.10 -10.81
N TRP A 14 9.94 26.60 -11.89
CA TRP A 14 11.14 25.76 -11.88
C TRP A 14 12.36 26.64 -11.56
N HIS A 15 13.35 26.11 -10.82
CA HIS A 15 14.80 26.36 -11.05
C HIS A 15 15.67 25.48 -10.11
N THR A 16 16.33 24.48 -10.70
CA THR A 16 17.80 24.19 -10.67
C THR A 16 18.58 24.37 -9.37
N LEU A 17 19.38 23.35 -8.98
CA LEU A 17 20.84 23.35 -9.21
C LEU A 17 21.48 22.01 -8.79
N ALA A 18 22.33 21.50 -9.69
CA ALA A 18 23.20 20.36 -9.48
C ALA A 18 24.48 20.75 -8.71
N GLN A 19 25.06 19.80 -7.98
CA GLN A 19 26.52 19.71 -7.84
C GLN A 19 26.93 18.27 -7.54
N ALA A 20 27.83 17.78 -8.39
CA ALA A 20 28.61 16.57 -8.24
C ALA A 20 29.80 16.86 -7.31
N ASP A 21 30.30 15.84 -6.62
CA ASP A 21 31.72 15.81 -6.30
C ASP A 21 32.28 14.38 -6.38
N SER A 22 33.54 14.35 -6.75
CA SER A 22 34.29 13.23 -7.31
C SER A 22 35.25 12.70 -6.26
N SER A 23 35.48 11.38 -6.18
CA SER A 23 36.63 10.85 -5.44
C SER A 23 37.39 9.79 -6.23
N LEU A 24 38.63 10.17 -6.50
CA LEU A 24 39.76 9.49 -7.14
C LEU A 24 40.10 8.08 -6.63
N GLY A 25 40.80 7.33 -7.50
CA GLY A 25 41.75 6.26 -7.15
C GLY A 25 42.03 5.33 -8.33
N SER A 26 42.93 5.70 -9.26
CA SER A 26 44.35 5.31 -9.35
C SER A 26 44.59 4.04 -10.19
N ALA A 27 45.34 4.21 -11.28
CA ALA A 27 45.74 3.19 -12.25
C ALA A 27 47.26 2.91 -12.21
N ALA A 28 47.65 1.82 -12.89
CA ALA A 28 48.99 1.30 -13.23
C ALA A 28 49.61 0.28 -12.25
N ALA A 29 50.23 -0.82 -12.64
CA ALA A 29 50.38 -1.57 -13.91
C ALA A 29 51.15 -2.88 -13.58
N GLU A 30 50.78 -4.01 -14.24
CA GLU A 30 51.63 -5.05 -14.90
C GLU A 30 52.78 -5.76 -14.11
N THR A 31 53.10 -7.07 -14.21
CA THR A 31 52.98 -8.08 -15.28
C THR A 31 53.43 -9.50 -14.81
N ALA A 32 52.92 -10.55 -15.50
CA ALA A 32 53.38 -11.96 -15.66
C ALA A 32 53.41 -12.90 -14.41
N LEU A 33 53.06 -14.20 -14.46
CA LEU A 33 53.26 -15.22 -15.51
C LEU A 33 52.33 -16.45 -15.30
N GLU A 34 51.98 -17.07 -16.42
CA GLU A 34 51.19 -18.28 -16.71
C GLU A 34 51.57 -19.57 -15.94
N SER A 35 50.58 -20.30 -15.40
CA SER A 35 50.65 -21.76 -15.31
C SER A 35 49.29 -22.43 -15.09
N VAL A 36 48.95 -23.32 -16.03
CA VAL A 36 48.19 -24.57 -15.91
C VAL A 36 46.66 -24.50 -15.73
N ALA A 37 45.98 -24.77 -16.85
CA ALA A 37 44.59 -25.20 -16.92
C ALA A 37 44.45 -26.60 -16.30
N GLN A 38 43.59 -26.74 -15.29
CA GLN A 38 42.68 -27.89 -15.10
C GLN A 38 41.77 -27.62 -13.87
N GLU A 39 40.46 -27.82 -14.07
CA GLU A 39 39.40 -28.07 -13.04
C GLU A 39 38.91 -26.89 -12.18
N VAL A 40 38.02 -26.08 -12.77
CA VAL A 40 36.96 -25.42 -11.99
C VAL A 40 35.63 -25.60 -12.73
N GLU A 41 35.16 -26.84 -12.74
CA GLU A 41 33.73 -27.11 -12.89
C GLU A 41 33.08 -26.72 -11.56
N SER A 42 32.05 -25.88 -11.65
CA SER A 42 31.20 -25.36 -10.57
C SER A 42 31.36 -23.87 -10.33
N SER A 43 30.22 -23.18 -10.45
CA SER A 43 29.90 -21.86 -9.92
C SER A 43 30.39 -20.62 -10.68
N VAL A 44 30.04 -20.52 -11.96
CA VAL A 44 29.49 -19.25 -12.49
C VAL A 44 28.40 -19.59 -13.50
N GLN A 45 27.15 -19.65 -13.04
CA GLN A 45 26.00 -19.81 -13.93
C GLN A 45 25.41 -18.42 -14.18
N ASP A 46 25.94 -17.82 -15.25
CA ASP A 46 25.30 -16.80 -16.06
C ASP A 46 23.85 -17.23 -16.38
N SER A 47 22.89 -16.49 -15.85
CA SER A 47 21.46 -16.71 -16.05
C SER A 47 20.85 -15.44 -16.60
N SER A 48 21.20 -15.16 -17.85
CA SER A 48 20.63 -14.12 -18.67
C SER A 48 19.64 -14.69 -19.69
N GLN A 49 18.69 -15.55 -19.27
CA GLN A 49 17.42 -15.75 -20.01
C GLN A 49 16.43 -16.64 -19.23
N ASP A 50 15.46 -16.04 -18.53
CA ASP A 50 14.07 -16.52 -18.48
C ASP A 50 13.16 -15.38 -17.96
N SER A 51 12.95 -14.38 -18.79
CA SER A 51 12.11 -13.21 -18.49
C SER A 51 10.64 -13.43 -18.87
N SER A 52 10.14 -14.67 -18.80
CA SER A 52 8.77 -14.99 -19.22
C SER A 52 7.96 -15.79 -18.19
N GLN A 53 8.56 -16.29 -17.11
CA GLN A 53 7.86 -17.05 -16.06
C GLN A 53 7.58 -16.27 -14.77
N ASP A 54 7.67 -14.95 -14.78
CA ASP A 54 7.47 -14.12 -13.57
C ASP A 54 6.49 -12.96 -13.72
N ILE A 55 5.70 -12.92 -14.80
CA ILE A 55 4.67 -11.87 -14.99
C ILE A 55 3.29 -12.35 -14.51
N GLU A 56 3.07 -13.66 -14.43
CA GLU A 56 1.88 -14.27 -13.78
C GLU A 56 2.01 -14.39 -12.26
N SER A 57 3.20 -14.14 -11.68
CA SER A 57 3.45 -14.25 -10.23
C SER A 57 3.19 -12.96 -9.45
N PHE A 58 2.82 -11.87 -10.12
CA PHE A 58 2.41 -10.63 -9.45
C PHE A 58 0.99 -10.73 -8.90
N ILE A 59 0.85 -10.61 -7.58
CA ILE A 59 -0.46 -10.49 -6.94
C ILE A 59 -1.22 -9.29 -7.52
N THR A 60 -2.50 -9.47 -7.81
CA THR A 60 -3.34 -8.36 -8.29
C THR A 60 -3.52 -7.32 -7.18
N PRO A 61 -3.79 -6.05 -7.50
CA PRO A 61 -4.09 -5.03 -6.48
C PRO A 61 -5.24 -5.43 -5.55
N GLN A 62 -6.20 -6.20 -6.06
CA GLN A 62 -7.32 -6.70 -5.27
C GLN A 62 -6.91 -7.80 -4.29
N GLU A 63 -6.05 -8.73 -4.70
CA GLU A 63 -5.47 -9.76 -3.81
C GLU A 63 -4.54 -9.13 -2.78
N TYR A 64 -3.74 -8.15 -3.18
CA TYR A 64 -2.93 -7.37 -2.26
C TYR A 64 -3.80 -6.66 -1.23
N GLY A 65 -4.89 -6.03 -1.68
CA GLY A 65 -5.89 -5.41 -0.82
C GLY A 65 -6.57 -6.38 0.14
N ALA A 66 -6.84 -7.61 -0.29
CA ALA A 66 -7.40 -8.66 0.56
C ALA A 66 -6.45 -9.01 1.71
N ASN A 67 -5.18 -9.23 1.40
CA ASN A 67 -4.14 -9.51 2.40
C ASN A 67 -3.99 -8.35 3.40
N LEU A 68 -3.95 -7.12 2.90
CA LEU A 68 -3.90 -5.93 3.75
C LEU A 68 -5.16 -5.76 4.61
N TYR A 69 -6.35 -6.08 4.09
CA TYR A 69 -7.59 -6.02 4.88
C TYR A 69 -7.58 -6.99 6.06
N GLU A 70 -6.97 -8.15 5.88
CA GLU A 70 -6.78 -9.13 6.95
C GLU A 70 -5.67 -8.74 7.92
N ASN A 71 -4.59 -8.10 7.44
CA ASN A 71 -3.45 -7.70 8.26
C ASN A 71 -2.73 -6.44 7.73
N PRO A 72 -3.24 -5.23 8.02
CA PRO A 72 -2.69 -3.98 7.45
C PRO A 72 -1.45 -3.47 8.18
N ARG A 73 -1.21 -3.91 9.43
CA ARG A 73 -0.10 -3.65 10.38
C ARG A 73 -0.59 -3.90 11.83
N GLY A 74 -0.99 -5.12 12.16
CA GLY A 74 -1.45 -5.48 13.51
C GLY A 74 -2.90 -5.95 13.54
N ILE A 75 -3.84 -5.08 13.91
CA ILE A 75 -5.27 -5.47 13.98
C ILE A 75 -5.90 -5.34 12.59
N GLY A 76 -6.24 -6.50 12.01
CA GLY A 76 -6.97 -6.62 10.75
C GLY A 76 -8.29 -5.85 10.72
N CYS A 77 -8.57 -5.18 9.60
CA CYS A 77 -9.85 -4.49 9.38
C CYS A 77 -11.04 -5.45 9.52
N ILE A 78 -10.85 -6.70 9.07
CA ILE A 78 -11.83 -7.79 9.16
C ILE A 78 -12.33 -8.06 10.59
N LYS A 79 -11.52 -7.77 11.61
CA LYS A 79 -11.88 -8.01 13.02
C LYS A 79 -12.96 -7.05 13.53
N CYS A 80 -13.15 -5.91 12.86
CA CYS A 80 -14.13 -4.91 13.24
C CYS A 80 -15.18 -4.68 12.15
N HIS A 81 -14.80 -4.70 10.88
CA HIS A 81 -15.70 -4.42 9.75
C HIS A 81 -16.26 -5.69 9.09
N GLY A 82 -16.02 -6.87 9.66
CA GLY A 82 -16.52 -8.13 9.12
C GLY A 82 -15.87 -8.52 7.79
N LYS A 83 -16.35 -9.59 7.16
CA LYS A 83 -15.69 -10.18 5.99
C LYS A 83 -15.84 -9.34 4.73
N ASP A 84 -17.00 -8.71 4.59
CA ASP A 84 -17.39 -7.95 3.40
C ASP A 84 -17.43 -6.44 3.66
N GLY A 85 -16.93 -5.96 4.81
CA GLY A 85 -16.96 -4.53 5.16
C GLY A 85 -18.32 -4.06 5.65
N GLU A 86 -19.12 -4.95 6.22
CA GLU A 86 -20.45 -4.70 6.78
C GLU A 86 -20.43 -3.96 8.12
N GLU A 87 -21.61 -3.50 8.54
CA GLU A 87 -21.80 -2.99 9.90
C GLU A 87 -21.78 -4.15 10.89
N THR A 88 -21.09 -4.00 12.01
CA THR A 88 -21.01 -5.03 13.06
C THR A 88 -21.25 -4.45 14.46
N LEU A 89 -21.78 -5.28 15.35
CA LEU A 89 -21.78 -5.02 16.79
C LEU A 89 -20.46 -5.53 17.37
N LEU A 90 -19.53 -4.64 17.68
CA LEU A 90 -18.21 -5.01 18.20
C LEU A 90 -18.26 -5.41 19.67
N ALA A 91 -19.00 -4.66 20.48
CA ALA A 91 -19.10 -4.92 21.91
C ALA A 91 -20.40 -4.40 22.49
N SER A 92 -20.87 -5.08 23.53
CA SER A 92 -21.93 -4.60 24.42
C SER A 92 -21.39 -4.52 25.84
N TYR A 93 -21.63 -3.41 26.53
CA TYR A 93 -21.12 -3.20 27.88
C TYR A 93 -22.08 -2.34 28.70
N VAL A 94 -21.94 -2.36 30.03
CA VAL A 94 -22.73 -1.53 30.93
C VAL A 94 -21.83 -0.43 31.48
N HIS A 95 -22.27 0.83 31.36
CA HIS A 95 -21.59 1.97 31.95
C HIS A 95 -22.58 2.81 32.75
N LYS A 96 -22.32 2.96 34.06
CA LYS A 96 -23.21 3.67 35.00
C LYS A 96 -24.65 3.13 34.98
N GLY A 97 -24.79 1.81 35.01
CA GLY A 97 -26.09 1.11 35.01
C GLY A 97 -26.85 1.16 33.69
N LYS A 98 -26.28 1.72 32.61
CA LYS A 98 -26.91 1.78 31.28
C LYS A 98 -26.18 0.89 30.29
N GLN A 99 -26.92 0.08 29.54
CA GLN A 99 -26.38 -0.71 28.44
C GLN A 99 -25.91 0.21 27.31
N ARG A 100 -24.76 -0.13 26.73
CA ARG A 100 -24.09 0.58 25.64
C ARG A 100 -23.62 -0.43 24.60
N HIS A 101 -23.57 0.01 23.36
CA HIS A 101 -23.11 -0.79 22.23
C HIS A 101 -22.07 -0.01 21.44
N ILE A 102 -21.04 -0.70 20.98
CA ILE A 102 -20.08 -0.17 20.01
C ILE A 102 -20.46 -0.77 18.67
N ILE A 103 -21.04 0.06 17.81
CA ILE A 103 -21.39 -0.30 16.43
C ILE A 103 -20.27 0.19 15.52
N VAL A 104 -19.70 -0.72 14.74
CA VAL A 104 -18.68 -0.42 13.75
C VAL A 104 -19.38 -0.26 12.39
N PRO A 105 -19.21 0.86 11.69
CA PRO A 105 -19.98 1.16 10.50
C PRO A 105 -19.55 0.32 9.29
N ARG A 106 -20.48 0.16 8.35
CA ARG A 106 -20.22 -0.37 7.01
C ARG A 106 -19.23 0.53 6.25
N ILE A 107 -18.29 -0.08 5.53
CA ILE A 107 -17.24 0.61 4.75
C ILE A 107 -17.21 0.22 3.26
N ASN A 108 -17.86 -0.86 2.85
CA ASN A 108 -17.88 -1.34 1.47
C ASN A 108 -18.72 -0.47 0.50
N ASN A 109 -19.36 0.58 0.99
CA ASN A 109 -20.21 1.50 0.22
C ASN A 109 -19.72 2.96 0.28
N LEU A 110 -18.51 3.20 0.75
CA LEU A 110 -17.92 4.53 0.83
C LEU A 110 -17.33 4.97 -0.51
N ALA A 111 -17.40 6.26 -0.78
CA ALA A 111 -16.54 6.88 -1.79
C ALA A 111 -15.07 6.85 -1.32
N PHE A 112 -14.13 6.80 -2.27
CA PHE A 112 -12.70 6.67 -1.95
C PHE A 112 -12.18 7.74 -0.98
N ASP A 113 -12.53 9.01 -1.20
CA ASP A 113 -12.08 10.10 -0.31
C ASP A 113 -12.58 9.92 1.13
N ALA A 114 -13.84 9.50 1.30
CA ALA A 114 -14.41 9.22 2.61
C ALA A 114 -13.72 8.03 3.29
N PHE A 115 -13.39 6.99 2.51
CA PHE A 115 -12.64 5.83 2.99
C PHE A 115 -11.23 6.22 3.45
N LYS A 116 -10.50 7.02 2.66
CA LYS A 116 -9.16 7.52 2.99
C LYS A 116 -9.19 8.38 4.26
N ILE A 117 -10.14 9.30 4.37
CA ILE A 117 -10.33 10.14 5.57
C ILE A 117 -10.60 9.28 6.81
N ALA A 118 -11.42 8.22 6.68
CA ALA A 118 -11.72 7.33 7.80
C ALA A 118 -10.46 6.62 8.34
N LEU A 119 -9.56 6.17 7.45
CA LEU A 119 -8.28 5.55 7.83
C LEU A 119 -7.29 6.52 8.49
N SER A 120 -7.33 7.80 8.11
CA SER A 120 -6.46 8.83 8.69
C SER A 120 -6.98 9.43 10.00
N LYS A 121 -8.26 9.20 10.33
CA LYS A 121 -8.91 9.83 11.47
C LYS A 121 -8.74 9.01 12.75
N ASP A 122 -8.39 9.71 13.82
CA ASP A 122 -8.42 9.19 15.17
C ASP A 122 -9.87 8.93 15.58
N SER A 123 -10.26 7.66 15.60
CA SER A 123 -11.58 7.25 16.06
C SER A 123 -11.42 6.19 17.14
N GLY A 124 -12.08 6.40 18.29
CA GLY A 124 -11.64 5.86 19.58
C GLY A 124 -11.20 4.39 19.64
N VAL A 125 -11.86 3.49 18.89
CA VAL A 125 -11.53 2.05 18.89
C VAL A 125 -10.75 1.62 17.64
N MET A 126 -10.80 2.39 16.55
CA MET A 126 -10.13 2.05 15.30
C MET A 126 -8.63 2.36 15.40
N PRO A 127 -7.75 1.40 15.10
CA PRO A 127 -6.31 1.65 15.08
C PRO A 127 -5.92 2.64 13.98
N LYS A 128 -4.80 3.35 14.19
CA LYS A 128 -4.13 4.04 13.10
C LYS A 128 -3.21 3.09 12.37
N TYR A 129 -3.20 3.19 11.05
CA TYR A 129 -2.30 2.42 10.20
C TYR A 129 -1.33 3.36 9.49
N ASN A 130 -0.06 2.97 9.38
CA ASN A 130 0.94 3.70 8.60
C ASN A 130 0.97 3.18 7.15
N LEU A 131 -0.15 3.33 6.44
CA LEU A 131 -0.36 2.85 5.07
C LEU A 131 0.02 3.92 4.04
N THR A 132 0.58 3.50 2.91
CA THR A 132 0.75 4.35 1.73
C THR A 132 -0.58 4.54 0.98
N ASP A 133 -0.64 5.54 0.10
CA ASP A 133 -1.83 5.77 -0.73
C ASP A 133 -2.16 4.58 -1.65
N GLU A 134 -1.14 3.86 -2.12
CA GLU A 134 -1.29 2.65 -2.94
C GLU A 134 -1.89 1.50 -2.14
N GLU A 135 -1.44 1.30 -0.90
CA GLU A 135 -2.01 0.29 0.01
C GLU A 135 -3.46 0.62 0.38
N ILE A 136 -3.76 1.90 0.64
CA ILE A 136 -5.13 2.36 0.90
C ILE A 136 -6.03 2.08 -0.31
N ASN A 137 -5.53 2.36 -1.51
CA ASN A 137 -6.25 2.08 -2.75
C ASN A 137 -6.46 0.58 -2.97
N ALA A 138 -5.46 -0.27 -2.69
CA ALA A 138 -5.59 -1.72 -2.78
C ALA A 138 -6.69 -2.25 -1.85
N ILE A 139 -6.69 -1.84 -0.57
CA ILE A 139 -7.75 -2.20 0.39
C ILE A 139 -9.12 -1.70 -0.10
N TYR A 140 -9.19 -0.48 -0.62
CA TYR A 140 -10.42 0.10 -1.15
C TYR A 140 -11.00 -0.70 -2.31
N LEU A 141 -10.16 -1.08 -3.29
CA LEU A 141 -10.55 -1.91 -4.42
C LEU A 141 -11.07 -3.27 -3.95
N TYR A 142 -10.37 -3.89 -3.00
CA TYR A 142 -10.83 -5.14 -2.39
C TYR A 142 -12.19 -4.96 -1.73
N ILE A 143 -12.36 -4.02 -0.80
CA ILE A 143 -13.57 -3.96 0.03
C ILE A 143 -14.81 -3.50 -0.75
N THR A 144 -14.66 -2.59 -1.72
CA THR A 144 -15.78 -2.15 -2.56
C THR A 144 -16.25 -3.23 -3.52
N SER A 145 -15.36 -4.12 -3.98
CA SER A 145 -15.74 -5.30 -4.77
C SER A 145 -16.67 -6.27 -4.01
N ARG A 146 -16.71 -6.18 -2.67
CA ARG A 146 -17.56 -7.02 -1.80
C ARG A 146 -18.96 -6.47 -1.59
N ASN A 147 -19.30 -5.32 -2.19
CA ASN A 147 -20.60 -4.70 -1.95
C ASN A 147 -21.74 -5.43 -2.68
N LYS A 148 -22.42 -6.32 -1.95
CA LYS A 148 -23.57 -7.10 -2.41
C LYS A 148 -24.77 -6.25 -2.84
N THR A 149 -24.85 -4.99 -2.43
CA THR A 149 -25.99 -4.10 -2.75
C THR A 149 -25.98 -3.64 -4.21
N PHE A 150 -24.83 -3.75 -4.90
CA PHE A 150 -24.68 -3.43 -6.33
C PHE A 150 -24.46 -4.67 -7.21
N ALA A 151 -24.40 -5.87 -6.61
CA ALA A 151 -24.38 -7.12 -7.36
C ALA A 151 -25.81 -7.41 -7.84
N LYS A 152 -26.12 -6.93 -9.05
CA LYS A 152 -27.38 -7.19 -9.75
C LYS A 152 -27.32 -8.49 -10.53
#